data_AF-A0A314ZBC6-F1
#
_entry.id   AF-A0A314ZBC6-F1
#
_cell.length_a   1.000
_cell.length_b   1.000
_cell.length_c   1.000
_cell.angle_alpha   90.00
_cell.angle_beta   90.00
_cell.angle_gamma   90.00
#
_symmetry.space_group_name_H-M   'P 1'
#
loop_
_entity.id
_entity.type
_entity.pdbx_description
1 polymer ?
#
loop_
_entity_poly.entity_id
_entity_poly.type
_entity_poly.pdbx_seq_one_letter_code
_entity_poly.pdbx_strand_id
1 'polypeptide(L)' 'MAEFVGPRLYSCCNCRNHVALHDDVISKAFQGRNGRAFLFSHAMNITVGPKENRQLMTGLHTVADASCCDCHEVLGWKYE' A
#
# COMPACT_ATOMS: atom_id res chain seq x y z
N MET A 1 -18.53 -25.51 13.39
CA MET A 1 -18.72 -24.59 12.25
C MET A 1 -17.42 -23.83 12.10
N ALA A 2 -16.65 -24.07 11.04
CA ALA A 2 -15.55 -23.19 10.72
C ALA A 2 -16.18 -21.89 10.20
N GLU A 3 -16.19 -20.86 11.03
CA GLU A 3 -16.48 -19.51 10.58
C GLU A 3 -15.43 -19.19 9.53
N PHE A 4 -15.80 -19.26 8.25
CA PHE A 4 -15.01 -18.72 7.15
C PHE A 4 -14.98 -17.20 7.35
N VAL A 5 -14.15 -16.73 8.28
CA VAL A 5 -13.73 -15.34 8.31
C VAL A 5 -12.97 -15.16 7.01
N GLY A 6 -13.67 -14.61 6.01
CA GLY A 6 -13.06 -14.27 4.73
C GLY A 6 -11.79 -13.46 4.97
N PRO A 7 -10.78 -13.59 4.09
CA PRO A 7 -9.52 -12.89 4.27
C PRO A 7 -9.79 -11.40 4.50
N ARG A 8 -9.23 -10.85 5.57
CA ARG A 8 -9.33 -9.41 5.84
C ARG A 8 -8.61 -8.69 4.71
N LEU A 9 -9.32 -7.87 3.98
CA LEU A 9 -8.84 -7.15 2.81
C LEU A 9 -8.74 -5.66 3.13
N TYR A 10 -7.74 -5.01 2.54
CA TYR A 10 -7.67 -3.57 2.48
C TYR A 10 -8.19 -3.12 1.13
N SER A 11 -9.00 -2.06 1.16
CA SER A 11 -9.65 -1.53 -0.03
C SER A 11 -9.33 -0.05 -0.20
N CYS A 12 -9.32 0.41 -1.45
CA CYS A 12 -9.28 1.82 -1.79
C CYS A 12 -10.41 2.57 -1.08
N CYS A 13 -10.10 3.70 -0.44
CA CYS A 13 -11.09 4.51 0.26
C CYS A 13 -12.15 5.14 -0.66
N ASN A 14 -11.81 5.36 -1.93
CA ASN A 14 -12.68 6.01 -2.90
C ASN A 14 -13.61 5.01 -3.62
N CYS A 15 -13.05 4.03 -4.33
CA CYS A 15 -13.84 3.07 -5.12
C CYS A 15 -14.06 1.70 -4.46
N ARG A 16 -13.50 1.45 -3.27
CA ARG A 16 -13.53 0.16 -2.54
C ARG A 16 -12.87 -1.02 -3.27
N ASN A 17 -12.12 -0.79 -4.35
CA ASN A 17 -11.35 -1.84 -4.98
C ASN A 17 -10.33 -2.45 -4.00
N HIS A 18 -10.10 -3.75 -4.08
CA HIS A 18 -9.19 -4.48 -3.19
C HIS A 18 -7.75 -4.18 -3.54
N VAL A 19 -6.96 -3.72 -2.58
CA VAL A 19 -5.59 -3.24 -2.82
C VAL A 19 -4.52 -4.06 -2.13
N ALA A 20 -4.86 -4.74 -1.03
CA ALA A 20 -3.95 -5.64 -0.33
C ALA A 20 -4.70 -6.62 0.58
N LEU A 21 -4.05 -7.73 0.94
CA LEU A 21 -4.53 -8.62 1.99
C LEU A 21 -3.94 -8.22 3.34
N HIS A 22 -4.65 -8.57 4.41
CA HIS A 22 -4.13 -8.44 5.76
C HIS A 22 -2.98 -9.39 6.06
N ASP A 23 -2.95 -10.53 5.38
CA ASP A 23 -1.88 -11.52 5.50
C ASP A 23 -0.56 -10.99 4.94
N ASP A 24 -0.63 -10.14 3.90
CA ASP A 24 0.53 -9.49 3.29
C ASP A 24 1.06 -8.30 4.12
N VAL A 25 0.50 -8.00 5.28
CA VAL A 25 1.00 -6.90 6.14
C VAL A 25 2.32 -7.30 6.77
N ILE A 26 3.41 -6.66 6.32
CA ILE A 26 4.74 -6.80 6.94
C ILE A 26 4.79 -6.03 8.26
N SER A 27 4.31 -4.78 8.27
CA SER A 27 4.37 -3.94 9.47
C SER A 27 3.24 -2.93 9.55
N LYS A 28 2.59 -2.88 10.72
CA LYS A 28 1.55 -1.89 11.08
C LYS A 28 2.11 -0.68 11.84
N ALA A 29 3.37 -0.78 12.27
CA ALA A 29 4.08 0.26 13.02
C ALA A 29 4.99 1.08 12.10
N PHE A 30 4.81 0.98 10.79
CA PHE A 30 5.61 1.72 9.82
C PHE A 30 5.24 3.21 9.86
N GLN A 31 6.25 4.08 9.75
CA GLN A 31 6.07 5.52 9.76
C GLN A 31 6.37 6.07 8.37
N GLY A 32 5.34 6.54 7.70
CA GLY A 32 5.47 7.31 6.47
C GLY A 32 5.70 8.79 6.79
N ARG A 33 5.85 9.59 5.73
CA ARG A 33 6.06 11.04 5.83
C ARG A 33 4.93 11.78 6.57
N ASN A 34 3.69 11.30 6.43
CA ASN A 34 2.49 11.94 6.99
C ASN A 34 1.98 11.25 8.26
N GLY A 35 2.75 10.33 8.87
CA GLY A 35 2.37 9.62 10.10
C GLY A 35 2.38 8.10 9.94
N ARG A 36 1.45 7.42 10.61
CA ARG A 36 1.37 5.95 10.58
C ARG A 36 0.99 5.46 9.18
N ALA A 37 1.76 4.52 8.68
CA ALA A 37 1.51 3.83 7.42
C ALA A 37 1.60 2.31 7.65
N PHE A 38 1.00 1.56 6.74
CA PHE A 38 1.07 0.10 6.74
C PHE A 38 2.02 -0.32 5.63
N LEU A 39 2.97 -1.17 5.97
CA LEU A 39 3.88 -1.77 5.02
C LEU A 39 3.32 -3.13 4.62
N PHE A 40 3.11 -3.33 3.33
CA PHE A 40 2.64 -4.58 2.75
C PHE A 40 3.73 -5.20 1.89
N SER A 41 3.81 -6.53 1.90
CA SER A 41 4.68 -7.30 1.01
C SER A 41 4.15 -7.32 -0.42
N HIS A 42 2.83 -7.34 -0.55
CA HIS A 42 2.16 -7.41 -1.83
C HIS A 42 0.95 -6.49 -1.84
N ALA A 43 0.79 -5.77 -2.94
CA ALA A 43 -0.37 -4.96 -3.24
C ALA A 43 -0.84 -5.32 -4.65
N MET A 44 -2.16 -5.33 -4.84
CA MET A 44 -2.83 -5.75 -6.06
C MET A 44 -3.82 -4.68 -6.51
N ASN A 45 -4.20 -4.70 -7.78
CA ASN A 45 -5.07 -3.69 -8.38
C ASN A 45 -4.62 -2.23 -8.12
N ILE A 46 -3.30 -2.04 -8.06
CA ILE A 46 -2.67 -0.73 -7.98
C ILE A 46 -1.87 -0.46 -9.26
N THR A 47 -1.85 0.79 -9.68
CA THR A 47 -1.00 1.31 -10.74
C THR A 47 0.18 2.01 -10.09
N VAL A 48 1.38 1.59 -10.47
CA VAL A 48 2.60 2.21 -9.97
C VAL A 48 3.11 3.22 -11.00
N GLY A 49 3.32 4.45 -10.53
CA GLY A 49 3.81 5.55 -11.32
C GLY A 49 5.31 5.49 -11.60
N PRO A 50 5.88 6.60 -12.11
CA PRO A 50 7.31 6.70 -12.37
C PRO A 50 8.11 6.57 -11.06
N LYS A 51 9.34 6.09 -11.20
CA LYS A 51 10.29 5.97 -10.10
C LYS A 51 10.84 7.35 -9.78
N GLU A 52 10.76 7.74 -8.51
CA GLU A 52 11.24 9.00 -7.99
C GLU A 52 12.17 8.76 -6.82
N ASN A 53 13.29 9.47 -6.78
CA ASN A 53 14.21 9.41 -5.66
C ASN A 53 13.69 10.31 -4.54
N ARG A 54 13.22 9.71 -3.45
CA ARG A 54 12.67 10.41 -2.29
C ARG A 54 13.58 10.20 -1.09
N GLN A 55 13.93 11.30 -0.43
CA GLN A 55 14.62 11.22 0.86
C GLN A 55 13.63 10.77 1.93
N LEU A 56 13.86 9.58 2.47
CA LEU A 56 13.15 9.04 3.63
C LEU A 56 14.06 9.11 4.87
N MET A 57 13.52 8.81 6.05
CA MET A 57 14.29 8.85 7.30
C MET A 57 15.57 7.97 7.24
N THR A 58 15.53 6.88 6.49
CA THR A 58 16.66 5.94 6.32
C THR A 58 17.62 6.31 5.20
N GLY A 59 17.32 7.34 4.38
CA GLY A 59 18.21 7.85 3.33
C GLY A 59 17.58 8.00 1.94
N LEU A 60 18.46 7.95 0.94
CA LEU A 60 18.25 7.90 -0.51
C LEU A 60 17.42 6.70 -0.98
N HIS A 61 16.09 6.77 -1.15
CA HIS A 61 15.32 5.64 -1.69
C HIS A 61 14.61 5.99 -2.98
N THR A 62 14.71 5.11 -3.98
CA THR A 62 13.89 5.16 -5.18
C THR A 62 12.53 4.56 -4.84
N VAL A 63 11.49 5.40 -4.84
CA VAL A 63 10.11 5.00 -4.57
C VAL A 63 9.27 5.30 -5.80
N ALA A 64 8.14 4.63 -5.96
CA ALA A 64 7.20 4.97 -7.01
C ALA A 64 5.80 5.08 -6.42
N ASP A 65 5.11 6.19 -6.68
CA ASP A 65 3.78 6.43 -6.14
C ASP A 65 2.81 5.35 -6.65
N ALA A 66 2.02 4.78 -5.74
CA ALA A 66 1.09 3.70 -5.96
C ALA A 66 -0.33 4.26 -5.86
N SER A 67 -1.08 4.11 -6.93
CA SER A 67 -2.45 4.60 -7.07
C SER A 67 -3.42 3.45 -7.33
N CYS A 68 -4.70 3.63 -7.03
CA CYS A 68 -5.72 2.64 -7.34
C CYS A 68 -5.86 2.46 -8.86
N CYS A 69 -5.96 1.22 -9.35
CA CYS A 69 -6.10 0.98 -10.79
C CYS A 69 -7.43 1.50 -11.38
N ASP A 70 -8.50 1.57 -10.59
CA ASP A 70 -9.84 1.95 -11.09
C ASP A 70 -10.12 3.45 -11.01
N CYS A 71 -9.78 4.08 -9.87
CA CYS A 71 -10.07 5.50 -9.64
C CYS A 71 -8.83 6.38 -9.65
N HIS A 72 -7.64 5.80 -9.82
CA HIS A 72 -6.35 6.51 -9.83
C HIS A 72 -6.05 7.31 -8.56
N GLU A 73 -6.79 7.07 -7.48
CA GLU A 73 -6.53 7.69 -6.17
C GLU A 73 -5.17 7.24 -5.64
N VAL A 74 -4.34 8.18 -5.17
CA VAL A 74 -3.01 7.86 -4.64
C VAL A 74 -3.16 7.22 -3.26
N LEU A 75 -2.82 5.94 -3.15
CA LEU A 75 -2.96 5.16 -1.92
C LEU A 75 -1.67 5.12 -1.12
N GLY A 76 -0.53 5.27 -1.77
CA GLY A 76 0.78 5.20 -1.13
C GLY A 76 1.89 5.21 -2.15
N TRP A 77 2.95 4.46 -1.86
CA TRP A 77 4.14 4.35 -2.71
C TRP A 77 4.80 2.99 -2.47
N LYS A 78 5.43 2.44 -3.51
CA LYS A 78 6.26 1.25 -3.39
C LYS A 78 7.72 1.63 -3.26
N TYR A 79 8.47 0.84 -2.51
CA TYR A 79 9.92 0.79 -2.62
C TYR A 79 10.32 0.00 -3.87
N GLU A 80 11.41 0.42 -4.51
CA GLU A 80 12.15 -0.41 -5.47
C GLU A 80 13.45 -0.92 -4.88
#